data_AF-A0A537QRH3-F1
#
_entry.id   AF-A0A537QRH3-F1
#
_cell.length_a   1.000
_cell.length_b   1.000
_cell.length_c   1.000
_cell.angle_alpha   90.00
_cell.angle_beta   90.00
_cell.angle_gamma   90.00
#
_symmetry.space_group_name_H-M   'P 1'
#
loop_
_entity.id
_entity.type
_entity.pdbx_description
1 polymer ?
#
loop_
_entity_poly.entity_id
_entity_poly.type
_entity_poly.pdbx_seq_one_letter_code
_entity_poly.pdbx_strand_id
1 'polypeptide(L)'
;EIVAAETGAVVKTIGDAVMATFPTPGRAVAAALRMREAMHALNERHGHEDLSLKIGIHAGPCLVVLLNDRQDYFGTTVNVAARVQALADSRAILATRPVITDPQVSALLASNGLAPVAQQRTIRGIAEEVAVYQIP
;
A
#
# COMPACT_ATOMS: atom_id res chain seq x y z
N GLU A 1 11.61 4.33 -8.52
CA GLU A 1 12.14 5.58 -7.92
C GLU A 1 11.47 5.95 -6.61
N ILE A 2 10.16 6.21 -6.59
CA ILE A 2 9.42 6.63 -5.37
C ILE A 2 9.64 5.67 -4.19
N VAL A 3 9.56 4.35 -4.41
CA VAL A 3 9.83 3.34 -3.37
C VAL A 3 11.19 3.58 -2.71
N ALA A 4 12.25 3.72 -3.52
CA ALA A 4 13.61 3.92 -3.02
C ALA A 4 13.78 5.26 -2.31
N ALA A 5 13.12 6.33 -2.80
CA ALA A 5 13.15 7.65 -2.16
C ALA A 5 12.55 7.64 -0.75
N GLU A 6 11.59 6.76 -0.49
CA GLU A 6 11.03 6.52 0.86
C GLU A 6 11.76 5.39 1.61
N THR A 7 12.97 5.04 1.16
CA THR A 7 13.79 3.94 1.72
C THR A 7 13.06 2.59 1.76
N GLY A 8 12.15 2.38 0.83
CA GLY A 8 11.58 1.07 0.56
C GLY A 8 12.43 0.26 -0.41
N ALA A 9 12.11 -1.02 -0.51
CA ALA A 9 12.67 -1.92 -1.51
C ALA A 9 11.55 -2.56 -2.33
N VAL A 10 11.74 -2.62 -3.65
CA VAL A 10 10.90 -3.47 -4.50
C VAL A 10 11.40 -4.90 -4.34
N VAL A 11 10.54 -5.77 -3.84
CA VAL A 11 10.87 -7.18 -3.58
C VAL A 11 10.74 -7.98 -4.87
N LYS A 12 9.57 -7.88 -5.51
CA LYS A 12 9.25 -8.62 -6.74
C LYS A 12 8.09 -7.99 -7.48
N THR A 13 7.96 -8.37 -8.75
CA THR A 13 6.77 -8.12 -9.57
C THR A 13 5.94 -9.39 -9.68
N ILE A 14 4.62 -9.24 -9.76
CA ILE A 14 3.64 -10.33 -9.87
C ILE A 14 2.65 -9.93 -10.96
N GLY A 15 2.96 -10.29 -12.22
CA GLY A 15 2.24 -9.74 -13.37
C GLY A 15 2.46 -8.23 -13.48
N ASP A 16 1.38 -7.47 -13.44
CA ASP A 16 1.36 -6.00 -13.42
C ASP A 16 1.47 -5.41 -11.99
N ALA A 17 1.39 -6.25 -10.95
CA ALA A 17 1.54 -5.82 -9.57
C ALA A 17 3.00 -5.74 -9.13
N VAL A 18 3.28 -4.82 -8.20
CA VAL A 18 4.58 -4.66 -7.56
C VAL A 18 4.44 -4.90 -6.06
N MET A 19 5.28 -5.77 -5.50
CA MET A 19 5.41 -5.91 -4.06
C MET A 19 6.60 -5.08 -3.58
N ALA A 20 6.34 -4.14 -2.67
CA ALA A 20 7.35 -3.31 -2.04
C ALA A 20 7.26 -3.42 -0.52
N THR A 21 8.40 -3.28 0.15
CA THR A 21 8.51 -3.26 1.61
C THR A 21 9.11 -1.94 2.08
N PHE A 22 8.74 -1.54 3.29
CA PHE A 22 9.20 -0.30 3.91
C PHE A 22 9.54 -0.56 5.38
N PRO A 23 10.52 0.15 5.95
CA PRO A 23 10.89 -0.01 7.34
C PRO A 23 9.83 0.51 8.31
N THR A 24 8.96 1.45 7.88
CA THR A 24 7.87 1.99 8.71
C THR A 24 6.58 2.18 7.90
N PRO A 25 5.40 2.14 8.55
CA PRO A 25 4.12 2.44 7.91
C PRO A 25 4.08 3.86 7.31
N GLY A 26 4.67 4.86 8.00
CA GLY A 26 4.74 6.24 7.52
C GLY A 26 5.39 6.37 6.14
N ARG A 27 6.49 5.65 5.91
CA ARG A 27 7.20 5.63 4.62
C ARG A 27 6.40 4.93 3.53
N ALA A 28 5.70 3.85 3.87
CA ALA A 28 4.81 3.18 2.92
C ALA A 28 3.66 4.10 2.46
N VAL A 29 3.05 4.83 3.39
CA VAL A 29 1.97 5.79 3.06
C VAL A 29 2.49 6.98 2.27
N ALA A 30 3.64 7.54 2.63
CA ALA A 30 4.29 8.61 1.86
C ALA A 30 4.57 8.18 0.41
N ALA A 31 5.10 6.97 0.23
CA ALA A 31 5.34 6.40 -1.10
C ALA A 31 4.03 6.24 -1.88
N ALA A 32 2.98 5.74 -1.24
CA ALA A 32 1.68 5.53 -1.87
C ALA A 32 1.04 6.84 -2.36
N LEU A 33 1.06 7.89 -1.54
CA LEU A 33 0.57 9.22 -1.92
C LEU A 33 1.35 9.76 -3.13
N ARG A 34 2.69 9.69 -3.09
CA ARG A 34 3.55 10.13 -4.20
C ARG A 34 3.31 9.33 -5.48
N MET A 35 3.06 8.02 -5.38
CA MET A 35 2.75 7.17 -6.54
C MET A 35 1.42 7.56 -7.17
N ARG A 36 0.39 7.85 -6.36
CA ARG A 36 -0.91 8.31 -6.85
C ARG A 36 -0.76 9.62 -7.61
N GLU A 37 -0.07 10.60 -7.05
CA GLU A 37 0.18 11.89 -7.74
C GLU A 37 0.99 11.72 -9.03
N ALA A 38 2.03 10.89 -9.02
CA ALA A 38 2.80 10.59 -10.22
C ALA A 38 1.96 9.92 -11.31
N MET A 39 1.01 9.06 -10.93
CA MET A 39 0.07 8.41 -11.86
C MET A 39 -0.93 9.43 -12.43
N HIS A 40 -1.47 10.34 -11.62
CA HIS A 40 -2.31 11.43 -12.10
C HIS A 40 -1.58 12.29 -13.14
N ALA A 41 -0.37 12.75 -12.84
CA ALA A 41 0.44 13.53 -13.76
C ALA A 41 0.79 12.75 -15.05
N LEU A 42 0.91 11.43 -14.98
CA LEU A 42 1.14 10.59 -16.16
C LEU A 42 -0.10 10.53 -17.07
N ASN A 43 -1.29 10.32 -16.49
CA ASN A 43 -2.55 10.32 -17.24
C ASN A 43 -2.83 11.68 -17.90
N GLU A 44 -2.57 12.78 -17.19
CA GLU A 44 -2.70 14.13 -17.74
C GLU A 44 -1.83 14.35 -18.98
N ARG A 45 -0.57 13.88 -18.94
CA ARG A 45 0.35 13.99 -20.08
C ARG A 45 -0.06 13.13 -21.27
N HIS A 46 -0.67 11.97 -21.02
CA HIS A 46 -1.10 11.06 -22.08
C HIS A 46 -2.46 11.43 -22.67
N GLY A 47 -3.24 12.30 -22.02
CA GLY A 47 -4.58 12.68 -22.46
C GLY A 47 -5.63 11.57 -22.34
N HIS A 48 -5.28 10.46 -21.70
CA HIS A 48 -6.14 9.30 -21.45
C HIS A 48 -6.05 8.88 -19.98
N GLU A 49 -7.18 8.49 -19.41
CA GLU A 49 -7.32 8.15 -17.99
C GLU A 49 -7.23 6.62 -17.72
N ASP A 50 -6.66 5.89 -18.68
CA ASP A 50 -6.74 4.43 -18.76
C ASP A 50 -5.85 3.72 -17.72
N LEU A 51 -4.82 4.40 -17.19
CA LEU A 51 -3.95 3.83 -16.17
C LEU A 51 -4.55 4.09 -14.78
N SER A 52 -4.93 3.01 -14.09
CA SER A 52 -5.38 3.07 -12.70
C SER A 52 -4.41 2.29 -11.80
N LEU A 53 -4.00 2.92 -10.71
CA LEU A 53 -3.17 2.29 -9.69
C LEU A 53 -4.01 1.95 -8.47
N LYS A 54 -3.91 0.71 -7.99
CA LYS A 54 -4.55 0.24 -6.77
C LYS A 54 -3.47 -0.04 -5.73
N ILE A 55 -3.58 0.54 -4.54
CA ILE A 55 -2.56 0.38 -3.50
C ILE A 55 -3.19 -0.20 -2.25
N GLY A 56 -2.60 -1.27 -1.73
CA GLY A 56 -2.95 -1.88 -0.44
C GLY A 56 -1.76 -1.90 0.50
N ILE A 57 -1.97 -1.44 1.73
CA ILE A 57 -0.91 -1.32 2.74
C ILE A 57 -1.31 -2.07 4.01
N HIS A 58 -0.42 -2.93 4.47
CA HIS A 58 -0.54 -3.61 5.75
C HIS A 58 0.80 -3.66 6.47
N ALA A 59 0.76 -3.60 7.80
CA ALA A 59 1.93 -3.66 8.66
C ALA A 59 1.76 -4.80 9.66
N GLY A 60 2.81 -5.60 9.81
CA GLY A 60 2.85 -6.74 10.71
C GLY A 60 4.16 -7.53 10.56
N PRO A 61 4.37 -8.54 11.42
CA PRO A 61 5.54 -9.39 11.36
C PRO A 61 5.52 -10.27 10.11
N CYS A 62 6.68 -10.39 9.44
CA CYS A 62 6.87 -11.28 8.30
C CYS A 62 8.25 -11.94 8.38
N LEU A 63 8.38 -13.09 7.72
CA LEU A 63 9.64 -13.79 7.60
C LEU A 63 10.37 -13.30 6.35
N VAL A 64 11.63 -12.93 6.50
CA VAL A 64 12.52 -12.60 5.38
C VAL A 64 13.44 -13.78 5.11
N VAL A 65 13.50 -14.21 3.85
CA VAL A 65 14.43 -15.25 3.38
C VAL A 65 15.22 -14.76 2.19
N LEU A 66 16.42 -15.31 1.99
CA LEU A 66 17.23 -15.07 0.79
C LEU A 66 16.97 -16.21 -0.20
N LEU A 67 16.43 -15.87 -1.37
CA LEU A 67 16.23 -16.76 -2.50
C LEU A 67 17.03 -16.22 -3.69
N ASN A 68 18.05 -16.96 -4.15
CA ASN A 68 18.96 -16.55 -5.22
C ASN A 68 19.57 -15.16 -4.97
N ASP A 69 20.11 -14.94 -3.77
CA ASP A 69 20.70 -13.68 -3.32
C ASP A 69 19.75 -12.47 -3.30
N ARG A 70 18.44 -12.70 -3.39
CA ARG A 70 17.42 -11.67 -3.23
C ARG A 70 16.57 -11.92 -2.01
N GLN A 71 16.22 -10.86 -1.29
CA GLN A 71 15.25 -10.94 -0.20
C GLN A 71 13.86 -11.25 -0.75
N ASP A 72 13.16 -12.19 -0.13
CA ASP A 72 11.73 -12.42 -0.31
C ASP A 72 11.05 -12.50 1.06
N TYR A 73 9.75 -12.22 1.07
CA TYR A 73 8.97 -12.04 2.28
C TYR A 73 7.79 -13.01 2.30
N PHE A 74 7.63 -13.71 3.42
CA PHE A 74 6.60 -14.73 3.63
C PHE A 74 5.81 -14.48 4.91
N GLY A 75 4.61 -15.06 4.96
CA GLY A 75 3.72 -15.04 6.10
C GLY A 75 2.41 -14.31 5.85
N THR A 76 1.59 -14.21 6.89
CA THR A 76 0.25 -13.62 6.80
C THR A 76 0.28 -12.16 6.39
N THR A 77 1.30 -11.38 6.78
CA THR A 77 1.38 -9.95 6.48
C THR A 77 1.42 -9.65 4.98
N VAL A 78 2.23 -10.38 4.19
CA VAL A 78 2.29 -10.16 2.72
C VAL A 78 0.97 -10.55 2.05
N ASN A 79 0.32 -11.61 2.54
CA ASN A 79 -0.97 -12.05 2.03
C ASN A 79 -2.08 -11.04 2.34
N VAL A 80 -2.08 -10.45 3.54
CA VAL A 80 -3.04 -9.41 3.92
C VAL A 80 -2.83 -8.16 3.07
N ALA A 81 -1.59 -7.70 2.87
CA ALA A 81 -1.31 -6.54 2.02
C ALA A 81 -1.85 -6.71 0.59
N ALA A 82 -1.60 -7.88 -0.03
CA ALA A 82 -2.11 -8.20 -1.36
C ALA A 82 -3.66 -8.23 -1.39
N ARG A 83 -4.29 -8.80 -0.36
CA ARG A 83 -5.77 -8.83 -0.27
C ARG A 83 -6.36 -7.43 -0.07
N VAL A 84 -5.71 -6.58 0.71
CA VAL A 84 -6.12 -5.17 0.90
C VAL A 84 -6.01 -4.41 -0.41
N GLN A 85 -4.96 -4.66 -1.20
CA GLN A 85 -4.82 -4.08 -2.54
C GLN A 85 -5.95 -4.56 -3.47
N ALA A 86 -6.31 -5.83 -3.42
CA ALA A 86 -7.39 -6.39 -4.24
C ALA A 86 -8.77 -5.80 -3.91
N LEU A 87 -8.97 -5.31 -2.68
CA LEU A 87 -10.19 -4.60 -2.27
C LEU A 87 -10.23 -3.14 -2.73
N ALA A 88 -9.10 -2.58 -3.16
CA ALA A 88 -9.04 -1.17 -3.55
C ALA A 88 -9.76 -0.95 -4.88
N ASP A 89 -10.65 0.04 -4.88
CA ASP A 89 -11.21 0.59 -6.10
C ASP A 89 -10.11 1.28 -6.93
N SER A 90 -10.39 1.56 -8.20
CA SER A 90 -9.45 2.25 -9.08
C SER A 90 -8.97 3.55 -8.45
N ARG A 91 -7.65 3.79 -8.44
CA ARG A 91 -6.99 4.98 -7.85
C ARG A 91 -7.04 5.05 -6.32
N ALA A 92 -7.62 4.06 -5.64
CA ALA A 92 -7.73 4.06 -4.19
C ALA A 92 -6.46 3.54 -3.50
N ILE A 93 -6.17 4.13 -2.34
CA ILE A 93 -5.19 3.64 -1.38
C ILE A 93 -5.97 3.08 -0.19
N LEU A 94 -5.87 1.77 0.04
CA LEU A 94 -6.43 1.11 1.20
C LEU A 94 -5.34 0.71 2.18
N ALA A 95 -5.62 0.92 3.47
CA ALA A 95 -4.74 0.55 4.56
C ALA A 95 -5.51 -0.20 5.65
N THR A 96 -4.80 -1.05 6.41
CA THR A 96 -5.36 -1.78 7.57
C THR A 96 -5.06 -1.05 8.87
N ARG A 97 -5.86 -1.29 9.92
CA ARG A 97 -5.73 -0.65 11.26
C ARG A 97 -4.29 -0.40 11.74
N PRO A 98 -3.36 -1.38 11.71
CA PRO A 98 -2.00 -1.16 12.19
C PRO A 98 -1.23 -0.04 11.46
N VAL A 99 -1.61 0.28 10.21
CA VAL A 99 -0.98 1.33 9.40
C VAL A 99 -1.50 2.71 9.82
N ILE A 100 -2.81 2.94 9.82
CA ILE A 100 -3.40 4.25 10.14
C ILE A 100 -3.33 4.61 11.63
N THR A 101 -3.18 3.64 12.54
CA THR A 101 -2.92 3.95 13.96
C THR A 101 -1.45 4.28 14.24
N ASP A 102 -0.56 4.16 13.26
CA ASP A 102 0.83 4.59 13.41
C ASP A 102 0.89 6.12 13.57
N PRO A 103 1.62 6.65 14.58
CA PRO A 103 1.70 8.09 14.82
C PRO A 103 2.28 8.89 13.64
N GLN A 104 3.27 8.34 12.92
CA GLN A 104 3.86 9.01 11.76
C GLN A 104 2.86 9.08 10.61
N VAL A 105 2.08 8.02 10.40
CA VAL A 105 0.99 8.03 9.41
C VAL A 105 -0.07 9.05 9.78
N SER A 106 -0.51 9.07 11.04
CA SER A 106 -1.51 10.04 11.52
C SER A 106 -1.06 11.48 11.31
N ALA A 107 0.20 11.81 11.67
CA ALA A 107 0.77 13.13 11.47
C ALA A 107 0.91 13.49 9.98
N LEU A 108 1.37 12.54 9.15
CA LEU A 108 1.51 12.73 7.72
C LEU A 108 0.15 13.05 7.07
N LEU A 109 -0.88 12.26 7.36
CA LEU A 109 -2.21 12.47 6.79
C LEU A 109 -2.83 13.79 7.25
N ALA A 110 -2.72 14.12 8.54
CA ALA A 110 -3.18 15.40 9.07
C ALA A 110 -2.49 16.59 8.40
N SER A 111 -1.17 16.51 8.16
CA SER A 111 -0.42 17.57 7.48
C SER A 111 -0.82 17.79 6.01
N ASN A 112 -1.41 16.76 5.39
CA ASN A 112 -1.96 16.82 4.03
C ASN A 112 -3.48 17.10 4.00
N GLY A 113 -4.12 17.34 5.15
CA GLY A 113 -5.57 17.53 5.25
C GLY A 113 -6.39 16.28 4.91
N LEU A 114 -5.79 15.10 5.01
CA LEU A 114 -6.42 13.82 4.64
C LEU A 114 -6.97 13.11 5.88
N ALA A 115 -8.22 12.66 5.81
CA ALA A 115 -8.87 11.89 6.86
C ALA A 115 -9.25 10.49 6.32
N PRO A 116 -8.62 9.41 6.81
CA PRO A 116 -8.97 8.06 6.40
C PRO A 116 -10.43 7.73 6.71
N VAL A 117 -11.12 7.14 5.74
CA VAL A 117 -12.51 6.69 5.89
C VAL A 117 -12.53 5.19 6.13
N ALA A 118 -13.05 4.78 7.28
CA ALA A 118 -13.21 3.37 7.60
C ALA A 118 -14.28 2.71 6.72
N GLN A 119 -13.98 1.51 6.23
CA GLN A 119 -14.87 0.66 5.45
C GLN A 119 -14.82 -0.76 6.02
N GLN A 120 -15.98 -1.35 6.24
CA GLN A 120 -16.06 -2.78 6.52
C GLN A 120 -16.02 -3.55 5.21
N ARG A 121 -15.06 -4.47 5.10
CA ARG A 121 -14.89 -5.33 3.93
C ARG A 121 -14.57 -6.75 4.39
N THR A 122 -15.21 -7.73 3.76
CA THR A 122 -14.88 -9.14 3.98
C THR A 122 -13.66 -9.50 3.14
N ILE A 123 -12.63 -10.05 3.78
CA ILE A 123 -11.43 -10.55 3.08
C ILE A 123 -11.52 -12.07 3.00
N ARG A 124 -11.52 -12.63 1.78
CA ARG A 124 -11.55 -14.08 1.57
C ARG A 124 -10.39 -14.77 2.30
N GLY A 125 -10.71 -15.74 3.15
CA GLY A 125 -9.72 -16.50 3.94
C GLY A 125 -9.22 -15.79 5.20
N ILE A 126 -9.96 -14.79 5.69
CA ILE A 126 -9.89 -14.28 7.06
C ILE A 126 -11.30 -14.49 7.64
N ALA A 127 -11.39 -15.09 8.83
CA ALA A 127 -12.66 -15.52 9.40
C ALA A 127 -13.59 -14.36 9.82
N GLU A 128 -13.06 -13.15 9.95
CA GLU A 128 -13.76 -11.96 10.42
C GLU A 128 -13.72 -10.83 9.39
N GLU A 129 -14.72 -9.95 9.42
CA GLU A 129 -14.67 -8.67 8.69
C GLU A 129 -13.45 -7.87 9.13
N VAL A 130 -12.63 -7.45 8.17
CA VAL A 130 -11.45 -6.65 8.46
C VAL A 130 -11.78 -5.21 8.12
N ALA A 131 -11.68 -4.34 9.12
CA ALA A 131 -11.77 -2.90 8.91
C ALA A 131 -10.57 -2.45 8.06
N VAL A 132 -10.87 -1.98 6.84
CA VAL A 132 -9.92 -1.30 5.96
C VAL A 132 -10.25 0.19 5.92
N TYR A 133 -9.26 1.01 5.60
CA TYR A 133 -9.35 2.46 5.67
C TYR A 133 -8.91 3.01 4.33
N GLN A 134 -9.79 3.74 3.67
CA GLN A 134 -9.46 4.44 2.44
C GLN A 134 -8.81 5.76 2.77
N ILE A 135 -7.61 5.98 2.23
CA ILE A 135 -6.91 7.26 2.32
C ILE A 135 -7.34 8.11 1.12
N PRO A 136 -8.01 9.26 1.33
CA PRO A 136 -8.46 10.14 0.26
C PRO A 136 -7.33 10.67 -0.62
#